data_AF-A0A0U4CRP6-F1
#
_entry.id   AF-A0A0U4CRP6-F1
#
_cell.length_a   1.000
_cell.length_b   1.000
_cell.length_c   1.000
_cell.angle_alpha   90.00
_cell.angle_beta   90.00
_cell.angle_gamma   90.00
#
_symmetry.space_group_name_H-M   'P 1'
#
loop_
_entity.id
_entity.type
_entity.pdbx_description
1 polymer ?
#
loop_
_entity_poly.entity_id
_entity_poly.type
_entity_poly.pdbx_seq_one_letter_code
_entity_poly.pdbx_strand_id
1 'polypeptide(L)'
;MAKVTSSDDTTPAVGKAGVEKSGKNAGKKTKKAKKAKQALSDAEEQLAKALKQVEKLRSTVELLEGKLEKSKAKSQQWKTEARQERTKVAKLEAKLRRAKRDAPVDRQPPAERGDLPVDDPSVPDASWTVVRLRAAAREKQLPGVSRMTKSALLDALRS
;
A
#
# COMPACT_ATOMS: atom_id res chain seq x y z
N MET A 1 -47.51 -14.73 -31.30
CA MET A 1 -48.00 -14.48 -32.68
C MET A 1 -46.75 -14.49 -33.56
N ALA A 2 -46.53 -15.40 -34.50
CA ALA A 2 -47.42 -15.87 -35.55
C ALA A 2 -47.53 -17.41 -35.65
N LYS A 3 -48.69 -17.80 -36.17
CA LYS A 3 -49.17 -19.12 -36.58
C LYS A 3 -49.00 -19.21 -38.10
N VAL A 4 -49.36 -20.35 -38.70
CA VAL A 4 -49.60 -20.67 -40.14
C VAL A 4 -48.61 -21.76 -40.59
N THR A 5 -48.97 -23.07 -40.60
CA THR A 5 -49.87 -23.80 -41.53
C THR A 5 -49.40 -23.66 -42.99
N SER A 6 -49.29 -24.65 -43.86
CA SER A 6 -50.06 -25.88 -44.07
C SER A 6 -49.38 -26.74 -45.15
N SER A 7 -49.75 -28.03 -45.17
CA SER A 7 -50.00 -28.89 -46.34
C SER A 7 -48.92 -29.10 -47.41
N ASP A 8 -48.58 -30.37 -47.65
CA ASP A 8 -49.09 -31.04 -48.85
C ASP A 8 -49.10 -32.57 -48.71
N ASP A 9 -50.22 -33.13 -49.16
CA ASP A 9 -50.61 -34.53 -49.21
C ASP A 9 -49.82 -35.25 -50.32
N THR A 10 -49.30 -36.46 -50.09
CA THR A 10 -49.09 -37.47 -51.14
C THR A 10 -48.89 -38.86 -50.53
N THR A 11 -49.94 -39.67 -50.58
CA THR A 11 -49.84 -41.13 -50.82
C THR A 11 -50.62 -41.39 -52.12
N PRO A 12 -50.38 -42.45 -52.94
CA PRO A 12 -49.96 -43.79 -52.52
C PRO A 12 -48.98 -44.52 -53.47
N ALA A 13 -48.43 -45.66 -53.04
CA ALA A 13 -48.08 -46.75 -53.98
C ALA A 13 -48.02 -48.10 -53.24
N VAL A 14 -49.08 -48.88 -53.42
CA VAL A 14 -49.11 -50.31 -53.14
C VAL A 14 -48.16 -51.01 -54.11
N GLY A 15 -47.14 -51.68 -53.57
CA GLY A 15 -46.29 -52.63 -54.30
C GLY A 15 -46.09 -53.87 -53.44
N LYS A 16 -46.96 -54.88 -53.61
CA LYS A 16 -46.71 -56.25 -53.16
C LYS A 16 -45.74 -56.91 -54.14
N ALA A 17 -44.68 -57.51 -53.60
CA ALA A 17 -44.17 -58.85 -53.92
C ALA A 17 -42.63 -58.88 -53.92
N GLY A 18 -42.07 -59.83 -53.18
CA GLY A 18 -40.82 -60.45 -53.61
C GLY A 18 -39.74 -60.57 -52.54
N VAL A 19 -39.69 -61.76 -51.94
CA VAL A 19 -38.46 -62.54 -51.73
C VAL A 19 -37.52 -62.05 -50.62
N GLU A 20 -37.61 -62.78 -49.51
CA GLU A 20 -36.50 -63.31 -48.72
C GLU A 20 -35.09 -62.76 -49.00
N LYS A 21 -34.54 -62.01 -48.04
CA LYS A 21 -33.12 -62.06 -47.68
C LYS A 21 -32.98 -61.92 -46.17
N SER A 22 -33.30 -63.01 -45.48
CA SER A 22 -32.82 -63.30 -44.14
C SER A 22 -31.29 -63.28 -44.12
N GLY A 23 -30.68 -62.67 -43.10
CA GLY A 23 -29.32 -63.06 -42.68
C GLY A 23 -28.33 -61.98 -42.25
N LYS A 24 -28.39 -60.70 -42.71
CA LYS A 24 -27.25 -59.76 -42.51
C LYS A 24 -27.42 -58.59 -41.56
N ASN A 25 -28.61 -58.34 -41.00
CA ASN A 25 -28.88 -57.14 -40.18
C ASN A 25 -29.00 -57.38 -38.66
N ALA A 26 -29.10 -58.63 -38.21
CA ALA A 26 -29.23 -58.95 -36.78
C ALA A 26 -27.92 -58.70 -35.99
N GLY A 27 -26.76 -59.01 -36.58
CA GLY A 27 -25.44 -58.82 -35.94
C GLY A 27 -25.01 -57.36 -35.77
N LYS A 28 -25.60 -56.42 -36.52
CA LYS A 28 -25.25 -54.99 -36.46
C LYS A 28 -26.02 -54.24 -35.37
N LYS A 29 -27.28 -54.65 -35.10
CA LYS A 29 -28.10 -54.10 -33.99
C LYS A 29 -27.60 -54.57 -32.62
N THR A 30 -27.17 -55.83 -32.48
CA THR A 30 -26.62 -56.38 -31.23
C THR A 30 -25.24 -55.79 -30.89
N LYS A 31 -24.37 -55.55 -31.88
CA LYS A 31 -23.10 -54.83 -31.67
C LYS A 31 -23.30 -53.38 -31.22
N LYS A 32 -24.26 -52.64 -31.80
CA LYS A 32 -24.60 -51.28 -31.37
C LYS A 32 -25.16 -51.24 -29.94
N ALA A 33 -26.04 -52.18 -29.59
CA ALA A 33 -26.59 -52.27 -28.24
C ALA A 33 -25.52 -52.58 -27.18
N LYS A 34 -24.55 -53.46 -27.50
CA LYS A 34 -23.42 -53.75 -26.60
C LYS A 34 -22.51 -52.54 -26.39
N LYS A 35 -22.22 -51.77 -27.46
CA LYS A 35 -21.43 -50.54 -27.38
C LYS A 35 -22.13 -49.44 -26.57
N ALA A 36 -23.45 -49.32 -26.70
CA ALA A 36 -24.24 -48.36 -25.92
C ALA A 36 -24.24 -48.68 -24.42
N LYS A 37 -24.37 -49.96 -24.05
CA LYS A 37 -24.27 -50.40 -22.64
C LYS A 37 -22.89 -50.14 -22.04
N GLN A 38 -21.83 -50.37 -22.81
CA GLN A 38 -20.46 -50.07 -22.37
C GLN A 38 -20.27 -48.56 -22.13
N ALA A 39 -20.74 -47.71 -23.05
CA ALA A 39 -20.64 -46.26 -22.91
C ALA A 39 -21.42 -45.71 -21.69
N LEU A 40 -22.58 -46.30 -21.37
CA LEU A 40 -23.33 -45.99 -20.16
C LEU A 40 -22.55 -46.36 -18.89
N SER A 41 -21.95 -47.56 -18.85
CA SER A 41 -21.10 -47.99 -17.74
C SER A 41 -19.88 -47.08 -17.56
N ASP A 42 -19.20 -46.72 -18.65
CA ASP A 42 -18.04 -45.84 -18.61
C ASP A 42 -18.44 -44.42 -18.13
N ALA A 43 -19.61 -43.93 -18.54
CA ALA A 43 -20.15 -42.64 -18.09
C ALA A 43 -20.53 -42.66 -16.61
N GLU A 44 -21.12 -43.74 -16.11
CA GLU A 44 -21.43 -43.92 -14.67
C GLU A 44 -20.16 -43.95 -13.83
N GLU A 45 -19.10 -44.64 -14.28
CA GLU A 45 -17.80 -44.62 -13.61
C GLU A 45 -17.17 -43.23 -13.60
N GLN A 46 -17.24 -42.50 -14.71
CA GLN A 46 -16.74 -41.13 -14.78
C GLN A 46 -17.52 -40.19 -13.85
N LEU A 47 -18.85 -40.34 -13.77
CA LEU A 47 -19.68 -39.58 -12.86
C LEU A 47 -19.35 -39.88 -11.39
N ALA A 48 -19.14 -41.15 -11.04
CA ALA A 48 -18.71 -41.54 -9.70
C ALA A 48 -17.32 -40.96 -9.34
N LYS A 49 -16.38 -40.94 -10.28
CA LYS A 49 -15.06 -40.31 -10.10
C LYS A 49 -15.18 -38.80 -9.93
N ALA A 50 -16.01 -38.14 -10.74
CA ALA A 50 -16.25 -36.71 -10.66
C ALA A 50 -16.90 -36.32 -9.32
N LEU A 51 -17.89 -37.07 -8.84
CA LEU A 51 -18.52 -36.83 -7.53
C LEU A 51 -17.52 -36.93 -6.39
N LYS A 52 -16.66 -37.96 -6.38
CA LYS A 52 -15.58 -38.09 -5.39
C LYS A 52 -14.59 -36.93 -5.44
N GLN A 53 -14.30 -36.42 -6.64
CA GLN A 53 -13.42 -35.26 -6.79
C GLN A 53 -14.08 -33.98 -6.30
N VAL A 54 -15.37 -33.77 -6.57
CA VAL A 54 -16.14 -32.64 -6.05
C VAL A 54 -16.18 -32.66 -4.52
N GLU A 55 -16.40 -33.82 -3.90
CA GLU A 55 -16.41 -33.96 -2.44
C GLU A 55 -15.03 -33.64 -1.82
N LYS A 56 -13.95 -34.13 -2.43
CA LYS A 56 -12.58 -33.77 -2.04
C LYS A 56 -12.34 -32.26 -2.18
N LEU A 57 -12.75 -31.66 -3.29
CA LEU A 57 -12.58 -30.22 -3.50
C LEU A 57 -13.38 -29.41 -2.48
N ARG A 58 -14.62 -29.79 -2.17
CA ARG A 58 -15.44 -29.15 -1.14
C ARG A 58 -14.77 -29.17 0.23
N SER A 59 -14.26 -30.33 0.67
CA SER A 59 -13.55 -30.40 1.95
C SER A 59 -12.26 -29.56 1.96
N THR A 60 -11.53 -29.49 0.83
CA THR A 60 -10.36 -28.61 0.73
C THR A 60 -10.74 -27.13 0.78
N VAL A 61 -11.87 -26.74 0.17
CA VAL A 61 -12.38 -25.36 0.23
C VAL A 61 -12.72 -24.99 1.67
N GLU A 62 -13.50 -25.82 2.37
CA GLU A 62 -13.85 -25.60 3.78
C GLU A 62 -12.60 -25.47 4.66
N LEU A 63 -11.58 -26.31 4.45
CA LEU A 63 -10.32 -26.24 5.18
C LEU A 63 -9.57 -24.91 4.91
N LEU A 64 -9.51 -24.48 3.65
CA LEU A 64 -8.84 -23.25 3.25
C LEU A 64 -9.57 -22.01 3.77
N GLU A 65 -10.90 -22.00 3.72
CA GLU A 65 -11.73 -20.94 4.30
C GLU A 65 -11.54 -20.86 5.81
N GLY A 66 -11.49 -22.00 6.51
CA GLY A 66 -11.18 -22.05 7.95
C GLY A 66 -9.78 -21.51 8.27
N LYS A 67 -8.77 -21.80 7.44
CA LYS A 67 -7.42 -21.22 7.59
C LYS A 67 -7.42 -19.72 7.33
N LEU A 68 -8.16 -19.27 6.32
CA LEU A 68 -8.31 -17.85 5.99
C LEU A 68 -8.94 -17.09 7.16
N GLU A 69 -9.98 -17.63 7.77
CA GLU A 69 -10.66 -16.98 8.89
C GLU A 69 -9.74 -16.88 10.13
N LYS A 70 -9.00 -17.95 10.45
CA LYS A 70 -7.96 -17.91 11.49
C LYS A 70 -6.88 -16.87 11.19
N SER A 71 -6.46 -16.75 9.95
CA SER A 71 -5.46 -15.75 9.52
C SER A 71 -6.00 -14.33 9.66
N LYS A 72 -7.24 -14.07 9.26
CA LYS A 72 -7.91 -12.78 9.45
C LYS A 72 -7.99 -12.40 10.93
N ALA A 73 -8.37 -13.33 11.80
CA ALA A 73 -8.42 -13.10 13.25
C ALA A 73 -7.04 -12.71 13.81
N LYS A 74 -5.97 -13.45 13.45
CA LYS A 74 -4.60 -13.10 13.82
C LYS A 74 -4.17 -11.74 13.29
N SER A 75 -4.53 -11.41 12.05
CA SER A 75 -4.24 -10.10 11.46
C SER A 75 -4.90 -8.97 12.25
N GLN A 76 -6.15 -9.16 12.71
CA GLN A 76 -6.81 -8.17 13.57
C GLN A 76 -6.12 -8.04 14.93
N GLN A 77 -5.69 -9.16 15.54
CA GLN A 77 -4.90 -9.13 16.77
C GLN A 77 -3.62 -8.32 16.61
N TRP A 78 -2.81 -8.60 15.59
CA TRP A 78 -1.58 -7.84 15.31
C TRP A 78 -1.86 -6.36 15.02
N LYS A 79 -2.97 -6.03 14.36
CA LYS A 79 -3.38 -4.62 14.17
C LYS A 79 -3.68 -3.95 15.51
N THR A 80 -4.35 -4.64 16.43
CA THR A 80 -4.64 -4.09 17.77
C THR A 80 -3.36 -3.92 18.59
N GLU A 81 -2.47 -4.91 18.58
CA GLU A 81 -1.17 -4.83 19.26
C GLU A 81 -0.31 -3.69 18.68
N ALA A 82 -0.22 -3.59 17.36
CA ALA A 82 0.52 -2.50 16.71
C ALA A 82 -0.04 -1.12 17.09
N ARG A 83 -1.37 -0.98 17.23
CA ARG A 83 -1.97 0.28 17.73
C ARG A 83 -1.56 0.56 19.16
N GLN A 84 -1.62 -0.44 20.05
CA GLN A 84 -1.20 -0.27 21.44
C GLN A 84 0.27 0.14 21.53
N GLU A 85 1.17 -0.55 20.81
CA GLU A 85 2.60 -0.22 20.80
C GLU A 85 2.86 1.18 20.23
N ARG A 86 2.19 1.58 19.15
CA ARG A 86 2.28 2.96 18.64
C ARG A 86 1.90 4.00 19.69
N THR A 87 0.85 3.75 20.48
CA THR A 87 0.47 4.68 21.55
C THR A 87 1.50 4.73 22.68
N LYS A 88 2.13 3.60 23.03
CA LYS A 88 3.21 3.55 24.03
C LYS A 88 4.44 4.31 23.54
N VAL A 89 4.86 4.08 22.30
CA VAL A 89 5.97 4.80 21.65
C VAL A 89 5.69 6.30 21.66
N ALA A 90 4.53 6.75 21.19
CA ALA A 90 4.17 8.17 21.19
C ALA A 90 4.23 8.80 22.60
N LYS A 91 3.78 8.07 23.64
CA LYS A 91 3.89 8.51 25.04
C LYS A 91 5.35 8.63 25.50
N LEU A 92 6.18 7.64 25.19
CA LEU A 92 7.60 7.65 25.55
C LEU A 92 8.36 8.77 24.82
N GLU A 93 8.09 8.98 23.54
CA GLU A 93 8.64 10.09 22.76
C GLU A 93 8.22 11.44 23.32
N ALA A 94 6.96 11.60 23.74
CA ALA A 94 6.49 12.81 24.38
C ALA A 94 7.19 13.07 25.72
N LYS A 95 7.39 12.02 26.54
CA LYS A 95 8.17 12.10 27.79
C LYS A 95 9.62 12.46 27.52
N LEU A 96 10.26 11.84 26.53
CA LEU A 96 11.64 12.13 26.14
C LEU A 96 11.78 13.58 25.67
N ARG A 97 10.82 14.08 24.88
CA ARG A 97 10.81 15.48 24.44
C ARG A 97 10.69 16.46 25.61
N ARG A 98 9.82 16.17 26.57
CA ARG A 98 9.70 16.97 27.80
C ARG A 98 10.99 16.93 28.61
N ALA A 99 11.55 15.75 28.84
CA ALA A 99 12.82 15.59 29.55
C ALA A 99 13.97 16.34 28.85
N LYS A 100 14.04 16.35 27.52
CA LYS A 100 15.03 17.14 26.77
C LYS A 100 14.83 18.65 26.90
N ARG A 101 13.58 19.11 26.97
CA ARG A 101 13.26 20.54 27.16
C ARG A 101 13.56 21.00 28.58
N ASP A 102 13.21 20.16 29.55
CA ASP A 102 13.31 20.45 30.99
C ASP A 102 14.66 20.00 31.56
N ALA A 103 15.53 19.42 30.73
CA ALA A 103 16.89 19.11 31.10
C ALA A 103 17.57 20.41 31.54
N PRO A 104 18.22 20.44 32.72
CA PRO A 104 18.99 21.59 33.12
C PRO A 104 20.07 21.79 32.06
N VAL A 105 19.89 22.82 31.23
CA VAL A 105 20.98 23.32 30.40
C VAL A 105 21.97 23.86 31.39
N ASP A 106 23.02 23.09 31.64
CA ASP A 106 24.21 23.56 32.32
C ASP A 106 24.73 24.71 31.46
N ARG A 107 24.30 25.92 31.78
CA ARG A 107 24.72 27.15 31.12
C ARG A 107 26.12 27.40 31.62
N GLN A 108 27.06 26.58 31.15
CA GLN A 108 28.45 26.97 31.15
C GLN A 108 28.48 28.28 30.36
N PRO A 109 28.90 29.40 30.97
CA PRO A 109 29.04 30.65 30.24
C PRO A 109 29.92 30.37 29.02
N PRO A 110 29.58 30.93 27.84
CA PRO A 110 30.44 30.77 26.67
C PRO A 110 31.86 31.14 27.10
N ALA A 111 32.80 30.20 26.93
CA ALA A 111 34.19 30.45 27.26
C ALA A 111 34.59 31.81 26.69
N GLU A 112 35.03 32.70 27.57
CA GLU A 112 35.53 34.02 27.19
C GLU A 112 36.48 33.81 26.01
N ARG A 113 36.09 34.35 24.85
CA ARG A 113 36.99 34.43 23.72
C ARG A 113 38.17 35.25 24.22
N GLY A 114 39.32 34.60 24.33
CA GLY A 114 40.56 35.20 24.77
C GLY A 114 40.75 36.56 24.15
N ASP A 115 41.03 37.52 25.02
CA ASP A 115 41.41 38.88 24.72
C ASP A 115 42.66 38.84 23.83
N LEU A 116 42.44 38.85 22.52
CA LEU A 116 43.49 39.22 21.58
C LEU A 116 43.72 40.71 21.79
N PRO A 117 44.97 41.18 22.00
CA PRO A 117 45.25 42.61 22.08
C PRO A 117 44.78 43.25 20.78
N VAL A 118 43.62 43.88 20.83
CA VAL A 118 43.18 44.78 19.77
C VAL A 118 44.03 46.02 20.01
N ASP A 119 45.06 46.22 19.18
CA ASP A 119 45.59 47.56 18.97
C ASP A 119 44.37 48.43 18.64
N ASP A 120 43.94 49.21 19.64
CA ASP A 120 42.86 50.17 19.52
C ASP A 120 43.49 51.42 18.91
N PRO A 121 43.42 51.65 17.58
CA PRO A 121 43.71 52.97 17.07
C PRO A 121 42.71 53.91 17.75
N SER A 122 43.19 54.77 18.65
CA SER A 122 42.37 55.72 19.41
C SER A 122 41.47 56.61 18.51
N VAL A 123 41.75 56.66 17.21
CA VAL A 123 41.02 57.44 16.22
C VAL A 123 40.19 56.54 15.30
N PRO A 124 38.86 56.73 15.23
CA PRO A 124 37.98 56.02 14.30
C PRO A 124 38.34 56.29 12.83
N ASP A 125 38.65 55.23 12.10
CA ASP A 125 39.09 55.27 10.71
C ASP A 125 38.17 54.47 9.76
N ALA A 126 38.41 54.57 8.45
CA ALA A 126 37.60 53.87 7.46
C ALA A 126 37.74 52.34 7.53
N SER A 127 38.78 51.81 8.19
CA SER A 127 39.00 50.38 8.36
C SER A 127 38.07 49.77 9.42
N TRP A 128 37.51 50.58 10.33
CA TRP A 128 36.60 50.10 11.36
C TRP A 128 35.30 49.53 10.80
N THR A 129 34.84 48.44 11.42
CA THR A 129 33.54 47.86 11.12
C THR A 129 32.42 48.73 11.71
N VAL A 130 31.22 48.69 11.11
CA VAL A 130 30.05 49.43 11.61
C VAL A 130 29.70 49.03 13.05
N VAL A 131 29.99 47.79 13.44
CA VAL A 131 29.77 47.30 14.81
C VAL A 131 30.70 48.02 15.79
N ARG A 132 32.00 48.12 15.47
CA ARG A 132 32.99 48.85 16.29
C ARG A 132 32.67 50.35 16.37
N LEU A 133 32.27 50.95 15.25
CA LEU A 133 31.86 52.36 15.21
C LEU A 133 30.60 52.62 16.05
N ARG A 134 29.61 51.72 16.03
CA ARG A 134 28.43 51.86 16.89
C ARG A 134 28.73 51.64 18.36
N ALA A 135 29.70 50.79 18.68
CA ALA A 135 30.17 50.60 20.06
C ALA A 135 30.81 51.90 20.58
N ALA A 136 31.79 52.45 19.85
CA ALA A 136 32.43 53.72 20.18
C ALA A 136 31.43 54.89 20.24
N ALA A 137 30.42 54.90 19.36
CA ALA A 137 29.38 55.92 19.37
C ALA A 137 28.45 55.81 20.58
N ARG A 138 28.20 54.59 21.10
CA ARG A 138 27.47 54.39 22.36
C ARG A 138 28.27 54.81 23.58
N GLU A 139 29.58 54.59 23.58
CA GLU A 139 30.48 55.07 24.63
C GLU A 139 30.48 56.60 24.71
N LYS A 140 30.44 57.30 23.56
CA LYS A 140 30.24 58.75 23.47
C LYS A 140 28.77 59.20 23.63
N GLN A 141 27.85 58.28 23.96
CA GLN A 141 26.42 58.55 24.17
C GLN A 141 25.71 59.25 22.99
N LEU A 142 26.12 58.94 21.75
CA LEU A 142 25.49 59.50 20.56
C LEU A 142 24.07 58.92 20.37
N PRO A 143 23.03 59.76 20.19
CA PRO A 143 21.67 59.30 19.96
C PRO A 143 21.51 58.75 18.53
N GLY A 144 20.65 57.74 18.35
CA GLY A 144 20.26 57.28 17.01
C GLY A 144 21.28 56.42 16.25
N VAL A 145 22.38 56.00 16.88
CA VAL A 145 23.51 55.25 16.29
C VAL A 145 23.13 54.00 15.48
N SER A 146 22.01 53.35 15.81
CA SER A 146 21.55 52.15 15.10
C SER A 146 21.12 52.43 13.66
N ARG A 147 20.69 53.66 13.35
CA ARG A 147 20.21 54.07 12.02
C ARG A 147 21.28 54.80 11.19
N MET A 148 22.41 55.14 11.79
CA MET A 148 23.50 55.84 11.11
C MET A 148 24.26 54.89 10.17
N THR A 149 24.62 55.41 9.00
CA THR A 149 25.49 54.76 8.01
C THR A 149 26.95 54.79 8.48
N LYS A 150 27.82 53.99 7.86
CA LYS A 150 29.24 53.91 8.24
C LYS A 150 29.95 55.27 8.17
N SER A 151 29.67 56.06 7.14
CA SER A 151 30.23 57.42 6.99
C SER A 151 29.71 58.36 8.07
N ALA A 152 28.40 58.39 8.32
CA ALA A 152 27.80 59.23 9.35
C ALA A 152 28.33 58.90 10.76
N LEU A 153 28.60 57.61 11.05
CA LEU A 153 29.23 57.19 12.30
C LEU A 153 30.69 57.65 12.40
N LEU A 154 31.45 57.64 11.31
CA LEU A 154 32.83 58.12 11.30
C LEU A 154 32.91 59.63 11.51
N ASP A 155 32.05 60.39 10.84
CA ASP A 155 32.00 61.84 10.97
C ASP A 155 31.60 62.27 12.39
N ALA A 156 30.54 61.65 12.94
CA ALA A 156 30.07 61.93 14.30
C ALA A 156 31.05 61.53 15.41
N LEU A 157 32.00 60.65 15.11
CA LEU A 157 33.02 60.22 16.06
C LEU A 157 34.32 61.03 15.97
N ARG A 158 34.54 61.75 14.86
CA ARG A 158 35.68 62.65 14.61
C ARG A 158 35.42 64.10 15.03
N SER A 159 34.15 64.50 15.13
CA SER A 159 33.71 65.73 15.80
C SER A 159 33.86 65.64 17.31
#